data_AF-A0A5C3PQ59-F1
#
_entry.id   AF-A0A5C3PQ59-F1
#
_cell.length_a   1.000
_cell.length_b   1.000
_cell.length_c   1.000
_cell.angle_alpha   90.00
_cell.angle_beta   90.00
_cell.angle_gamma   90.00
#
_symmetry.space_group_name_H-M   'P 1'
#
loop_
_entity.id
_entity.type
_entity.pdbx_description
1 polymer ?
#
loop_
_entity_poly.entity_id
_entity_poly.type
_entity_poly.pdbx_seq_one_letter_code
_entity_poly.pdbx_strand_id
1 'polypeptide(L)'
;MPNPNGVNGYHNGEVPSDDVLREELLQYAKERLPLKRRLERLEAEPLKYYISFTKLKELNKKFNIPTSRKPPPLPLATALVCDKISGDIQKRNGPDEILKMIASEGQYILPR
;
A
#
# COMPACT_ATOMS: atom_id res chain seq x y z
N MET A 1 28.94 -31.35 -6.63
CA MET A 1 27.69 -32.11 -6.45
C MET A 1 26.52 -31.16 -6.71
N PRO A 2 25.60 -31.44 -7.64
CA PRO A 2 24.38 -30.65 -7.79
C PRO A 2 23.39 -31.01 -6.66
N ASN A 3 22.61 -30.03 -6.21
CA ASN A 3 21.75 -30.10 -5.03
C ASN A 3 20.71 -31.24 -5.16
N PRO A 4 20.66 -32.24 -4.25
CA PRO A 4 19.85 -33.46 -4.42
C PRO A 4 18.33 -33.26 -4.25
N ASN A 5 17.88 -32.11 -3.77
CA ASN A 5 16.46 -31.91 -3.46
C ASN A 5 15.63 -31.27 -4.59
N GLY A 6 16.24 -30.77 -5.68
CA GLY A 6 15.48 -30.14 -6.78
C GLY A 6 14.58 -28.96 -6.39
N VAL A 7 14.61 -28.53 -5.12
CA VAL A 7 13.86 -27.38 -4.62
C VAL A 7 14.64 -26.14 -5.01
N ASN A 8 14.34 -25.61 -6.19
CA ASN A 8 14.64 -24.22 -6.49
C ASN A 8 13.87 -23.38 -5.46
N GLY A 9 14.58 -22.73 -4.55
CA GLY A 9 14.04 -21.98 -3.40
C GLY A 9 13.27 -20.72 -3.78
N TYR A 10 12.24 -20.87 -4.61
CA TYR A 10 11.35 -19.82 -5.11
C TYR A 10 9.88 -20.20 -4.92
N HIS A 11 9.55 -20.92 -3.84
CA HIS A 11 8.15 -21.14 -3.51
C HIS A 11 7.57 -19.83 -2.96
N ASN A 12 7.10 -18.96 -3.86
CA ASN A 12 6.50 -17.66 -3.52
C ASN A 12 5.08 -17.79 -2.90
N GLY A 13 4.74 -18.99 -2.40
CA GLY A 13 3.40 -19.32 -1.92
C GLY A 13 2.38 -19.52 -3.05
N GLU A 14 1.10 -19.39 -2.71
CA GLU A 14 0.02 -19.37 -3.69
C GLU A 14 -0.08 -17.96 -4.28
N VAL A 15 0.01 -17.84 -5.61
CA VAL A 15 -0.16 -16.55 -6.29
C VAL A 15 -1.66 -16.23 -6.31
N PRO A 16 -2.13 -15.20 -5.60
CA PRO A 16 -3.52 -14.80 -5.64
C PRO A 16 -3.89 -14.25 -7.03
N SER A 17 -5.18 -14.24 -7.36
CA SER A 17 -5.66 -13.55 -8.57
C SER A 17 -5.25 -12.07 -8.53
N ASP A 18 -4.92 -11.51 -9.71
CA ASP A 18 -4.51 -10.12 -9.86
C ASP A 18 -5.54 -9.14 -9.28
N ASP A 19 -6.84 -9.47 -9.35
CA ASP A 19 -7.93 -8.63 -8.80
C ASP A 19 -7.92 -8.61 -7.28
N VAL A 20 -7.82 -9.77 -6.64
CA VAL A 20 -7.75 -9.91 -5.17
C VAL A 20 -6.50 -9.21 -4.64
N LEU A 21 -5.36 -9.43 -5.31
CA LEU A 21 -4.09 -8.82 -4.93
C LEU A 21 -4.14 -7.29 -5.06
N ARG A 22 -4.79 -6.77 -6.10
CA ARG A 22 -4.99 -5.34 -6.30
C ARG A 22 -5.83 -4.72 -5.19
N GLU A 23 -6.95 -5.34 -4.83
CA GLU A 23 -7.84 -4.86 -3.78
C GLU A 23 -7.15 -4.85 -2.42
N GLU A 24 -6.44 -5.92 -2.07
CA GLU A 24 -5.66 -6.02 -0.83
C GLU A 24 -4.54 -4.96 -0.78
N LEU A 25 -3.78 -4.80 -1.86
CA LEU A 25 -2.73 -3.78 -1.92
C LEU A 25 -3.29 -2.36 -1.81
N LEU A 26 -4.46 -2.10 -2.39
CA LEU A 26 -5.17 -0.83 -2.26
C LEU A 26 -5.64 -0.61 -0.82
N GLN A 27 -6.16 -1.64 -0.17
CA GLN A 27 -6.57 -1.59 1.23
C GLN A 27 -5.39 -1.28 2.15
N TYR A 28 -4.23 -1.90 1.93
CA TYR A 28 -3.01 -1.58 2.66
C TYR A 28 -2.50 -0.16 2.40
N ALA A 29 -2.80 0.37 1.21
CA ALA A 29 -2.54 1.77 0.86
C ALA A 29 -3.42 2.72 1.66
N LYS A 30 -4.73 2.42 1.75
CA LYS A 30 -5.71 3.17 2.55
C LYS A 30 -5.35 3.19 4.04
N GLU A 31 -4.88 2.06 4.56
CA GLU A 31 -4.42 1.94 5.95
C GLU A 31 -3.03 2.58 6.20
N ARG A 32 -2.39 3.11 5.15
CA ARG A 32 -1.01 3.67 5.19
C ARG A 32 0.00 2.70 5.81
N LEU A 33 -0.17 1.39 5.59
CA LEU A 33 0.72 0.38 6.16
C LEU A 33 2.15 0.53 5.63
N PRO A 34 3.17 0.47 6.51
CA PRO A 34 4.57 0.39 6.10
C PRO A 34 4.83 -0.84 5.23
N LEU A 35 5.79 -0.76 4.31
CA LEU A 35 6.09 -1.85 3.37
C LEU A 35 6.36 -3.19 4.07
N LYS A 36 7.06 -3.17 5.22
CA LYS A 36 7.34 -4.38 6.00
C LYS A 36 6.05 -5.05 6.51
N ARG A 37 5.11 -4.26 7.04
CA ARG A 37 3.79 -4.74 7.50
C ARG A 37 2.94 -5.27 6.35
N ARG A 38 3.07 -4.69 5.14
CA ARG A 38 2.37 -5.21 3.95
C ARG A 38 2.88 -6.59 3.57
N LEU A 39 4.19 -6.82 3.62
CA LEU A 39 4.76 -8.15 3.39
C LEU A 39 4.26 -9.14 4.44
N GLU A 40 4.34 -8.79 5.73
CA GLU A 40 3.84 -9.64 6.82
C GLU A 40 2.35 -10.00 6.64
N ARG A 41 1.51 -9.08 6.14
CA ARG A 41 0.10 -9.37 5.85
C ARG A 41 -0.10 -10.24 4.61
N LEU A 42 0.69 -10.05 3.55
CA LEU A 42 0.63 -10.89 2.35
C LEU A 42 1.06 -12.32 2.65
N GLU A 43 2.05 -12.50 3.52
CA GLU A 43 2.53 -13.81 3.99
C GLU A 43 1.52 -14.49 4.92
N ALA A 44 0.63 -13.73 5.54
CA ALA A 44 -0.41 -14.25 6.42
C ALA A 44 -1.60 -14.84 5.63
N GLU A 45 -2.42 -15.62 6.33
CA GLU A 45 -3.71 -16.08 5.81
C GLU A 45 -4.63 -14.88 5.53
N PRO A 46 -5.40 -14.90 4.42
CA PRO A 46 -5.63 -16.05 3.53
C PRO A 46 -4.71 -16.13 2.31
N LEU A 47 -3.84 -15.14 2.06
CA LEU A 47 -3.10 -15.05 0.80
C LEU A 47 -1.86 -15.97 0.76
N LYS A 48 -1.17 -16.16 1.90
CA LYS A 48 0.09 -16.94 1.99
C LYS A 48 1.07 -16.64 0.85
N TYR A 49 1.15 -15.37 0.45
CA TYR A 49 1.91 -14.94 -0.70
C TYR A 49 3.26 -14.36 -0.27
N TYR A 50 4.32 -15.14 -0.45
CA TYR A 50 5.68 -14.81 -0.01
C TYR A 50 6.40 -14.04 -1.12
N ILE A 51 6.58 -12.73 -0.92
CA ILE A 51 7.26 -11.87 -1.90
C ILE A 51 8.32 -10.97 -1.28
N SER A 52 9.28 -10.56 -2.11
CA SER A 52 10.29 -9.56 -1.73
C SER A 52 9.76 -8.13 -1.87
N PHE A 53 10.44 -7.18 -1.22
CA PHE A 53 10.15 -5.75 -1.36
C PHE A 53 10.19 -5.26 -2.82
N THR A 54 11.08 -5.81 -3.63
CA THR A 54 11.20 -5.46 -5.05
C THR A 54 9.93 -5.85 -5.80
N LYS A 55 9.44 -7.07 -5.56
CA LYS A 55 8.21 -7.57 -6.19
C LYS A 55 6.99 -6.78 -5.74
N LEU A 56 6.90 -6.45 -4.46
CA LEU A 56 5.82 -5.60 -3.94
C LEU A 56 5.81 -4.21 -4.61
N LYS A 57 6.98 -3.61 -4.86
CA LYS A 57 7.06 -2.33 -5.60
C LYS A 57 6.65 -2.47 -7.06
N GLU A 58 7.02 -3.57 -7.72
CA GLU A 58 6.57 -3.88 -9.07
C GLU A 58 5.05 -4.03 -9.14
N LEU A 59 4.45 -4.76 -8.20
CA LEU A 59 3.00 -4.96 -8.11
C LEU A 59 2.27 -3.65 -7.86
N ASN A 60 2.75 -2.83 -6.91
CA ASN A 60 2.20 -1.49 -6.70
C ASN A 60 2.26 -0.64 -7.97
N LYS A 61 3.33 -0.75 -8.77
CA LYS A 61 3.43 -0.04 -10.05
C LYS A 61 2.47 -0.63 -11.09
N LYS A 62 2.37 -1.97 -11.18
CA LYS A 62 1.49 -2.69 -12.11
C LYS A 62 0.02 -2.32 -11.89
N PHE A 63 -0.41 -2.27 -10.64
CA PHE A 63 -1.79 -1.95 -10.25
C PHE A 63 -2.04 -0.47 -9.98
N ASN A 64 -1.04 0.39 -10.23
CA ASN A 64 -1.10 1.83 -9.99
C ASN A 64 -1.56 2.19 -8.55
N ILE A 65 -1.07 1.44 -7.56
CA ILE A 65 -1.37 1.68 -6.15
C ILE A 65 -0.65 2.97 -5.71
N PRO A 66 -1.35 3.93 -5.08
CA PRO A 66 -0.72 5.17 -4.64
C PRO A 66 0.33 4.88 -3.56
N THR A 67 1.40 5.66 -3.57
CA THR A 67 2.52 5.51 -2.61
C THR A 67 3.01 6.88 -2.16
N SER A 68 3.47 6.98 -0.91
CA SER A 68 3.97 8.24 -0.34
C SER A 68 5.18 8.83 -1.06
N ARG A 69 5.95 7.99 -1.78
CA ARG A 69 7.10 8.42 -2.58
C ARG A 69 6.71 9.02 -3.93
N LYS A 70 5.43 8.94 -4.31
CA LYS A 70 4.87 9.53 -5.53
C LYS A 70 3.62 10.35 -5.16
N PRO A 71 3.79 11.44 -4.39
CA PRO A 71 2.67 12.30 -4.09
C PRO A 71 2.16 12.99 -5.36
N PRO A 72 0.89 13.43 -5.37
CA PRO A 72 0.40 14.33 -6.38
C PRO A 72 1.19 15.66 -6.39
N PRO A 73 1.07 16.46 -7.46
CA PRO A 73 1.66 17.80 -7.53
C PRO A 73 1.28 18.64 -6.31
N LEU A 74 2.21 19.48 -5.83
CA LEU A 74 2.04 20.30 -4.64
C LEU A 74 0.70 21.06 -4.60
N PRO A 75 0.24 21.73 -5.67
CA PRO A 75 -1.04 22.45 -5.65
C PRO A 75 -2.24 21.54 -5.36
N LEU A 76 -2.22 20.32 -5.92
CA LEU A 76 -3.27 19.33 -5.70
C LEU A 76 -3.19 18.74 -4.29
N ALA A 77 -1.98 18.46 -3.80
CA ALA A 77 -1.77 18.02 -2.43
C ALA A 77 -2.27 19.05 -1.40
N THR A 78 -1.98 20.34 -1.62
CA THR A 78 -2.46 21.43 -0.76
C THR A 78 -3.97 21.57 -0.81
N ALA A 79 -4.58 21.47 -2.00
CA ALA A 79 -6.03 21.53 -2.15
C ALA A 79 -6.72 20.41 -1.35
N LEU A 80 -6.26 19.17 -1.50
CA LEU A 80 -6.80 18.02 -0.74
C LEU A 80 -6.72 18.20 0.78
N VAL A 81 -5.60 18.74 1.27
CA VAL A 81 -5.42 19.00 2.70
C VAL A 81 -6.35 20.12 3.16
N CYS A 82 -6.43 21.22 2.42
CA CYS A 82 -7.33 22.33 2.72
C CYS A 82 -8.81 21.90 2.71
N ASP A 83 -9.22 21.08 1.74
CA ASP A 83 -10.58 20.55 1.64
C ASP A 83 -10.94 19.73 2.88
N LYS A 84 -10.04 18.83 3.31
CA LYS A 84 -10.25 18.02 4.53
C LYS A 84 -10.23 18.85 5.81
N ILE A 85 -9.36 19.85 5.92
CA ILE A 85 -9.33 20.78 7.05
C ILE A 85 -10.62 21.61 7.09
N SER A 86 -11.11 22.06 5.94
CA SER A 86 -12.33 22.86 5.85
C SER A 86 -13.57 22.06 6.30
N GLY A 87 -13.60 20.75 6.03
CA GLY A 87 -14.63 19.84 6.51
C GLY A 87 -14.53 19.49 7.99
N ASP A 88 -13.35 19.67 8.61
CA ASP A 88 -13.16 19.48 10.05
C ASP A 88 -13.57 20.73 10.83
N ILE A 89 -14.88 20.94 10.92
CA ILE A 89 -15.51 22.09 11.60
C ILE A 89 -15.05 22.21 13.06
N GLN A 90 -14.80 21.07 13.73
CA GLN A 90 -14.40 21.01 15.12
C GLN A 90 -12.88 21.18 15.31
N LYS A 91 -12.09 21.13 14.22
CA LYS A 91 -10.61 21.20 14.20
C LYS A 91 -9.93 20.25 15.19
N ARG A 92 -10.55 19.10 15.44
CA ARG A 92 -10.05 18.11 16.40
C ARG A 92 -9.05 17.16 15.77
N ASN A 93 -9.00 17.09 14.45
CA ASN A 93 -8.12 16.18 13.74
C ASN A 93 -6.75 16.84 13.52
N GLY A 94 -5.72 16.20 14.06
CA GLY A 94 -4.34 16.57 13.77
C GLY A 94 -3.95 16.27 12.32
N PRO A 95 -2.76 16.73 11.88
CA PRO A 95 -2.26 16.50 10.54
C PRO A 95 -2.21 15.01 10.16
N ASP A 96 -1.86 14.14 11.11
CA ASP A 96 -1.84 12.68 10.88
C ASP A 96 -3.22 12.09 10.57
N GLU A 97 -4.27 12.57 11.22
CA GLU A 97 -5.65 12.12 10.96
C GLU A 97 -6.16 12.63 9.62
N ILE A 98 -5.86 13.88 9.26
CA ILE A 98 -6.18 14.43 7.94
C ILE A 98 -5.52 13.59 6.84
N LEU A 99 -4.25 13.23 7.01
CA LEU A 99 -3.55 12.36 6.05
C LEU A 99 -4.14 10.96 5.97
N LYS A 100 -4.67 10.40 7.07
CA LYS A 100 -5.38 9.10 7.05
C LYS A 100 -6.72 9.23 6.32
N MET A 101 -7.45 10.32 6.51
CA MET A 101 -8.71 10.59 5.80
C MET A 101 -8.51 10.76 4.30
N ILE A 102 -7.40 11.38 3.88
CA ILE A 102 -7.04 11.45 2.45
C ILE A 102 -6.68 10.06 1.91
N ALA A 103 -5.93 9.28 2.70
CA ALA A 103 -5.54 7.93 2.29
C ALA A 103 -6.73 6.97 2.20
N SER A 104 -7.77 7.10 3.04
CA SER A 104 -8.94 6.20 3.04
C SER A 104 -9.76 6.29 1.75
N GLU A 105 -9.72 7.42 1.05
CA GLU A 105 -10.30 7.59 -0.29
C GLU A 105 -9.59 6.71 -1.34
N GLY A 106 -8.36 6.28 -1.06
CA GLY A 106 -7.58 5.36 -1.91
C GLY A 106 -7.04 5.99 -3.19
N GLN A 107 -7.22 7.29 -3.39
CA GLN A 107 -6.77 8.00 -4.59
C GLN A 107 -5.34 8.51 -4.45
N TYR A 108 -4.98 9.10 -3.31
CA TYR A 108 -3.68 9.71 -3.08
C TYR A 108 -3.11 9.33 -1.72
N ILE A 109 -1.79 9.18 -1.67
CA ILE A 109 -1.05 9.05 -0.41
C ILE A 109 -0.04 10.18 -0.34
N LEU A 110 -0.24 11.05 0.64
CA LEU A 110 0.70 12.13 0.94
C LEU A 110 1.80 11.62 1.89
N PRO A 111 3.04 12.10 1.75
CA PRO A 111 4.09 11.87 2.73
C PRO A 111 3.71 12.49 4.09
N ARG A 112 4.32 11.96 5.16
CA ARG A 112 4.31 12.60 6.47
C ARG A 112 5.36 13.69 6.52
#